data_AF-A0A087T9D8-F1
#
_entry.id   AF-A0A087T9D8-F1
#
_cell.length_a   1.000
_cell.length_b   1.000
_cell.length_c   1.000
_cell.angle_alpha   90.00
_cell.angle_beta   90.00
_cell.angle_gamma   90.00
#
_symmetry.space_group_name_H-M   'P 1'
#
loop_
_entity.id
_entity.type
_entity.pdbx_description
1 polymer ?
#
loop_
_entity_poly.entity_id
_entity_poly.type
_entity_poly.pdbx_seq_one_letter_code
_entity_poly.pdbx_strand_id
1 'polypeptide(L)'
;MLQSLGADNILDYQSEDFKTNLSAIRDFDFIFDNIGGQYPELTINKLKTWQNSKYVTVVSPLLKNTDDRGIILGTFMSATQAGLDTIMSVKDGRSFRWAYFIPNGCALKTIAKMIDKKQINPVIEKVYMFDETPEAYRRLLKGHARGKIVINMMSAENESMDQKKE
;
A
#
# COMPACT_ATOMS: atom_id res chain seq x y z
N MET A 1 0.67 -15.01 9.86
CA MET A 1 0.99 -13.56 9.84
C MET A 1 -0.24 -12.71 9.53
N LEU A 2 -0.92 -12.86 8.39
CA LEU A 2 -2.08 -12.01 8.09
C LEU A 2 -3.24 -12.20 9.08
N GLN A 3 -3.52 -13.44 9.49
CA GLN A 3 -4.54 -13.73 10.52
C GLN A 3 -4.21 -13.08 11.86
N SER A 4 -2.93 -13.10 12.28
CA SER A 4 -2.49 -12.46 13.52
C SER A 4 -2.57 -10.93 13.47
N LEU A 5 -2.73 -10.34 12.28
CA LEU A 5 -2.99 -8.91 12.08
C LEU A 5 -4.49 -8.59 11.96
N GLY A 6 -5.37 -9.60 12.08
CA GLY A 6 -6.82 -9.42 12.05
C GLY A 6 -7.49 -9.63 10.70
N ALA A 7 -6.84 -10.28 9.72
CA ALA A 7 -7.50 -10.62 8.47
C ALA A 7 -8.51 -11.77 8.67
N ASP A 8 -9.80 -11.51 8.41
CA ASP A 8 -10.87 -12.52 8.53
C ASP A 8 -10.83 -13.58 7.41
N ASN A 9 -10.53 -13.14 6.18
CA ASN A 9 -10.48 -14.00 5.00
C ASN A 9 -9.15 -13.77 4.28
N ILE A 10 -8.49 -14.87 3.89
CA ILE A 10 -7.22 -14.84 3.16
C ILE A 10 -7.37 -15.66 1.90
N LEU A 11 -7.08 -15.03 0.78
CA LEU A 11 -7.01 -15.68 -0.52
C LEU A 11 -5.56 -15.75 -0.98
N ASP A 12 -5.12 -16.96 -1.35
CA ASP A 12 -3.85 -17.13 -2.03
C ASP A 12 -4.01 -16.77 -3.51
N TYR A 13 -3.31 -15.73 -3.95
CA TYR A 13 -3.35 -15.25 -5.33
C TYR A 13 -2.51 -16.09 -6.30
N GLN A 14 -1.68 -17.00 -5.79
CA GLN A 14 -0.91 -17.96 -6.59
C GLN A 14 -1.66 -19.27 -6.80
N SER A 15 -2.75 -19.49 -6.07
CA SER A 15 -3.61 -20.66 -6.23
C SER A 15 -4.38 -20.61 -7.55
N GLU A 16 -4.51 -21.76 -8.21
CA GLU A 16 -5.35 -21.93 -9.40
C GLU A 16 -6.82 -21.58 -9.12
N ASP A 17 -7.26 -21.79 -7.88
CA ASP A 17 -8.63 -21.52 -7.44
C ASP A 17 -8.87 -20.07 -7.04
N PHE A 18 -7.88 -19.17 -7.17
CA PHE A 18 -7.99 -17.77 -6.72
C PHE A 18 -9.25 -17.07 -7.24
N LYS A 19 -9.54 -17.19 -8.54
CA LYS A 19 -10.70 -16.53 -9.16
C LYS A 19 -12.04 -17.11 -8.68
N THR A 20 -12.09 -18.43 -8.50
CA THR A 20 -13.25 -19.14 -7.94
C THR A 20 -13.50 -18.68 -6.51
N ASN A 21 -12.45 -18.68 -5.69
CA ASN A 21 -12.53 -18.27 -4.28
C ASN A 21 -12.89 -16.79 -4.14
N LEU A 22 -12.32 -15.90 -4.96
CA LEU A 22 -12.66 -14.48 -5.00
C LEU A 22 -14.14 -14.26 -5.34
N SER A 23 -14.67 -15.03 -6.28
CA SER A 23 -16.07 -14.92 -6.71
C SER A 23 -17.04 -15.37 -5.61
N ALA A 24 -16.64 -16.36 -4.81
CA ALA A 24 -17.43 -16.90 -3.70
C ALA A 24 -17.51 -15.96 -2.48
N ILE A 25 -16.56 -15.01 -2.33
CA ILE A 25 -16.62 -14.02 -1.25
C ILE A 25 -17.67 -12.96 -1.56
N ARG A 26 -18.31 -12.44 -0.51
CA ARG A 26 -19.26 -11.32 -0.59
C ARG A 26 -18.64 -10.08 -1.27
N ASP A 27 -19.49 -9.24 -1.82
CA ASP A 27 -19.06 -7.96 -2.37
C ASP A 27 -18.61 -6.97 -1.29
N PHE A 28 -17.72 -6.06 -1.67
CA PHE A 28 -17.02 -5.13 -0.81
C PHE A 28 -17.57 -3.72 -0.95
N ASP A 29 -17.54 -2.98 0.15
CA ASP A 29 -17.77 -1.53 0.17
C ASP A 29 -16.50 -0.75 -0.20
N PHE A 30 -15.33 -1.36 0.01
CA PHE A 30 -14.03 -0.74 -0.21
C PHE A 30 -13.00 -1.76 -0.68
N ILE A 31 -12.25 -1.43 -1.73
CA ILE A 31 -11.09 -2.19 -2.19
C ILE A 31 -9.86 -1.27 -2.16
N PHE A 32 -8.81 -1.71 -1.46
CA PHE A 32 -7.52 -1.02 -1.39
C PHE A 32 -6.46 -1.78 -2.17
N ASP A 33 -6.07 -1.24 -3.31
CA ASP A 33 -5.15 -1.86 -4.25
C ASP A 33 -3.72 -1.32 -4.08
N ASN A 34 -2.80 -2.24 -3.80
CA ASN A 34 -1.37 -1.98 -3.65
C ASN A 34 -0.53 -2.69 -4.73
N ILE A 35 -1.18 -3.36 -5.69
CA ILE A 35 -0.53 -4.24 -6.67
C ILE A 35 -0.67 -3.67 -8.08
N GLY A 36 -1.86 -3.16 -8.46
CA GLY A 36 -2.14 -2.66 -9.80
C GLY A 36 -2.15 -3.78 -10.86
N GLY A 37 -1.75 -3.47 -12.09
CA GLY A 37 -1.71 -4.45 -13.19
C GLY A 37 -3.10 -4.92 -13.59
N GLN A 38 -3.32 -6.24 -13.64
CA GLN A 38 -4.59 -6.86 -14.04
C GLN A 38 -5.66 -6.91 -12.91
N TYR A 39 -5.26 -6.64 -11.67
CA TYR A 39 -6.16 -6.81 -10.52
C TYR A 39 -7.35 -5.83 -10.49
N PRO A 40 -7.25 -4.57 -10.94
CA PRO A 40 -8.40 -3.68 -11.06
C PRO A 40 -9.54 -4.30 -11.88
N GLU A 41 -9.27 -4.83 -13.06
CA GLU A 41 -10.28 -5.47 -13.92
C GLU A 41 -10.89 -6.72 -13.25
N LEU A 42 -10.06 -7.51 -12.56
CA LEU A 42 -10.51 -8.71 -11.86
C LEU A 42 -11.39 -8.42 -10.63
N THR A 43 -11.19 -7.27 -9.97
CA THR A 43 -11.76 -7.03 -8.62
C THR A 43 -12.79 -5.91 -8.58
N ILE A 44 -12.86 -5.01 -9.57
CA ILE A 44 -13.81 -3.88 -9.58
C ILE A 44 -15.27 -4.36 -9.56
N ASN A 45 -15.55 -5.53 -10.13
CA ASN A 45 -16.87 -6.16 -10.13
C ASN A 45 -17.28 -6.75 -8.78
N LYS A 46 -16.35 -6.84 -7.82
CA LYS A 46 -16.63 -7.20 -6.44
C LYS A 46 -16.97 -6.00 -5.56
N LEU A 47 -16.96 -4.78 -6.10
CA LEU A 47 -17.51 -3.62 -5.37
C LEU A 47 -19.03 -3.60 -5.52
N LYS A 48 -19.72 -3.36 -4.40
CA LYS A 48 -21.18 -3.20 -4.42
C LYS A 48 -21.58 -2.01 -5.29
N THR A 49 -22.56 -2.22 -6.15
CA THR A 49 -23.14 -1.22 -7.05
C THR A 49 -24.09 -0.28 -6.29
N TRP A 50 -24.15 1.00 -6.68
CA TRP A 50 -25.06 2.03 -6.12
C TRP A 50 -24.99 2.26 -4.59
N GLN A 51 -23.89 1.87 -3.94
CA GLN A 51 -23.69 1.99 -2.49
C GLN A 51 -22.50 2.89 -2.12
N ASN A 52 -22.08 3.78 -3.04
CA ASN A 52 -20.91 4.65 -2.86
C ASN A 52 -19.61 3.87 -2.55
N SER A 53 -19.52 2.66 -3.07
CA SER A 53 -18.37 1.77 -2.89
C SER A 53 -17.15 2.32 -3.63
N LYS A 54 -15.96 2.11 -3.07
CA LYS A 54 -14.74 2.76 -3.56
C LYS A 54 -13.63 1.77 -3.86
N TYR A 55 -13.06 1.93 -5.04
CA TYR A 55 -11.77 1.36 -5.41
C TYR A 55 -10.70 2.43 -5.22
N VAL A 56 -9.70 2.16 -4.38
CA VAL A 56 -8.59 3.08 -4.15
C VAL A 56 -7.28 2.36 -4.44
N THR A 57 -6.52 2.83 -5.43
CA THR A 57 -5.19 2.29 -5.75
C THR A 57 -4.09 3.29 -5.44
N VAL A 58 -2.97 2.78 -4.90
CA VAL A 58 -1.72 3.55 -4.76
C VAL A 58 -0.78 3.36 -5.96
N VAL A 59 -1.15 2.48 -6.90
CA VAL A 59 -0.39 2.23 -8.13
C VAL A 59 -0.98 3.08 -9.25
N SER A 60 -0.48 4.31 -9.37
CA SER A 60 -0.90 5.25 -10.41
C SER A 60 0.06 5.22 -11.60
N PRO A 61 -0.46 5.29 -12.85
CA PRO A 61 0.38 5.40 -14.04
C PRO A 61 1.05 6.78 -14.17
N LEU A 62 0.71 7.76 -13.31
CA LEU A 62 1.16 9.15 -13.44
C LEU A 62 2.68 9.28 -13.54
N LEU A 63 3.42 8.81 -12.54
CA LEU A 63 4.89 8.92 -12.50
C LEU A 63 5.53 8.20 -13.70
N LYS A 64 5.09 6.98 -13.98
CA LYS A 64 5.60 6.20 -15.11
C LYS A 64 5.37 6.92 -16.45
N ASN A 65 4.17 7.45 -16.66
CA ASN A 65 3.83 8.16 -17.89
C ASN A 65 4.63 9.46 -18.05
N THR A 66 4.88 10.19 -16.96
CA THR A 66 5.70 11.42 -17.00
C THR A 66 7.17 11.13 -17.24
N ASP A 67 7.69 10.01 -16.71
CA ASP A 67 9.07 9.57 -16.95
C ASP A 67 9.24 9.10 -18.41
N ASP A 68 8.32 8.28 -18.93
CA ASP A 68 8.41 7.70 -20.27
C ASP A 68 8.14 8.72 -21.39
N ARG A 69 7.28 9.72 -21.15
CA ARG A 69 6.74 10.60 -22.21
C ARG A 69 6.87 12.10 -21.91
N GLY A 70 7.55 12.46 -20.84
CA GLY A 70 7.68 13.83 -20.38
C GLY A 70 6.44 14.35 -19.66
N ILE A 71 6.61 15.45 -18.91
CA ILE A 71 5.61 15.98 -17.98
C ILE A 71 4.28 16.30 -18.68
N ILE A 72 4.31 16.96 -19.84
CA ILE A 72 3.09 17.44 -20.52
C ILE A 72 2.28 16.26 -21.05
N LEU A 73 2.88 15.43 -21.91
CA LEU A 73 2.19 14.31 -22.55
C LEU A 73 1.85 13.21 -21.53
N GLY A 74 2.75 12.94 -20.58
CA GLY A 74 2.54 11.98 -19.51
C GLY A 74 1.40 12.36 -18.57
N THR A 75 1.28 13.65 -18.22
CA THR A 75 0.16 14.16 -17.41
C THR A 75 -1.15 14.07 -18.19
N PHE A 76 -1.16 14.46 -19.47
CA PHE A 76 -2.36 14.38 -20.30
C PHE A 76 -2.89 12.95 -20.39
N MET A 77 -2.03 11.97 -20.68
CA MET A 77 -2.45 10.57 -20.75
C MET A 77 -2.96 10.05 -19.41
N SER A 78 -2.28 10.39 -18.31
CA SER A 78 -2.73 10.03 -16.97
C SER A 78 -4.09 10.64 -16.66
N ALA A 79 -4.34 11.89 -17.06
CA ALA A 79 -5.65 12.51 -16.93
C ALA A 79 -6.72 11.78 -17.76
N THR A 80 -6.40 11.35 -18.98
CA THR A 80 -7.34 10.57 -19.81
C THR A 80 -7.68 9.23 -19.17
N GLN A 81 -6.69 8.52 -18.59
CA GLN A 81 -6.92 7.25 -17.89
C GLN A 81 -7.76 7.46 -16.62
N ALA A 82 -7.44 8.46 -15.80
CA ALA A 82 -8.23 8.81 -14.61
C ALA A 82 -9.68 9.14 -14.97
N GLY A 83 -9.88 9.86 -16.09
CA GLY A 83 -11.20 10.19 -16.61
C GLY A 83 -11.97 8.94 -17.04
N LEU A 84 -11.34 8.02 -17.76
CA LEU A 84 -11.95 6.75 -18.18
C LEU A 84 -12.33 5.88 -16.97
N ASP A 85 -11.40 5.68 -16.03
CA ASP A 85 -11.63 4.90 -14.81
C ASP A 85 -12.78 5.51 -13.99
N THR A 86 -12.82 6.84 -13.89
CA THR A 86 -13.89 7.57 -13.19
C THR A 86 -15.23 7.39 -13.90
N ILE A 87 -15.30 7.59 -15.22
CA ILE A 87 -16.54 7.46 -16.01
C ILE A 87 -17.09 6.03 -15.96
N MET A 88 -16.22 5.02 -16.10
CA MET A 88 -16.64 3.61 -16.00
C MET A 88 -17.17 3.30 -14.60
N SER A 89 -16.55 3.85 -13.54
CA SER A 89 -17.00 3.62 -12.17
C SER A 89 -18.34 4.29 -11.84
N VAL A 90 -18.60 5.51 -12.36
CA VAL A 90 -19.82 6.28 -12.04
C VAL A 90 -21.07 5.65 -12.66
N LYS A 91 -20.97 4.99 -13.83
CA LYS A 91 -22.11 4.31 -14.47
C LYS A 91 -22.79 3.28 -13.58
N ASP A 92 -22.03 2.71 -12.65
CA ASP A 92 -22.48 1.68 -11.71
C ASP A 92 -22.63 2.21 -10.28
N GLY A 93 -22.61 3.54 -10.08
CA GLY A 93 -22.66 4.15 -8.75
C GLY A 93 -21.46 3.80 -7.85
N ARG A 94 -20.33 3.42 -8.46
CA ARG A 94 -19.05 3.12 -7.80
C ARG A 94 -18.08 4.26 -8.05
N SER A 95 -16.95 4.26 -7.34
CA SER A 95 -15.90 5.26 -7.57
C SER A 95 -14.51 4.64 -7.63
N PHE A 96 -13.74 5.02 -8.65
CA PHE A 96 -12.32 4.69 -8.77
C PHE A 96 -11.47 5.91 -8.37
N ARG A 97 -10.45 5.71 -7.52
CA ARG A 97 -9.62 6.78 -6.99
C ARG A 97 -8.15 6.40 -6.94
N TRP A 98 -7.30 7.36 -7.26
CA TRP A 98 -5.86 7.25 -7.05
C TRP A 98 -5.48 7.91 -5.73
N ALA A 99 -4.67 7.22 -4.93
CA ALA A 99 -4.14 7.73 -3.68
C ALA A 99 -2.63 7.95 -3.83
N TYR A 100 -2.16 9.08 -3.30
CA TYR A 100 -0.74 9.45 -3.32
C TYR A 100 -0.26 9.71 -1.90
N PHE A 101 1.05 9.50 -1.69
CA PHE A 101 1.69 9.88 -0.44
C PHE A 101 1.68 11.40 -0.27
N ILE A 102 1.27 11.87 0.90
CA ILE A 102 1.32 13.27 1.30
C ILE A 102 1.84 13.34 2.74
N PRO A 103 2.89 14.14 3.02
CA PRO A 103 3.34 14.35 4.39
C PRO A 103 2.27 15.09 5.19
N ASN A 104 1.80 14.48 6.29
CA ASN A 104 0.74 15.06 7.13
C ASN A 104 0.99 14.78 8.61
N GLY A 105 1.50 15.78 9.33
CA GLY A 105 1.82 15.65 10.76
C GLY A 105 0.60 15.37 11.65
N CYS A 106 -0.57 15.89 11.30
CA CYS A 106 -1.80 15.60 12.04
C CYS A 106 -2.23 14.15 11.89
N ALA A 107 -2.16 13.60 10.68
CA ALA A 107 -2.44 12.18 10.43
C ALA A 107 -1.43 11.29 11.17
N LEU A 108 -0.14 11.65 11.15
CA LEU A 108 0.90 10.92 11.88
C LEU A 108 0.66 10.92 13.39
N LYS A 109 0.20 12.03 13.98
CA LYS A 109 -0.20 12.08 15.40
C LYS A 109 -1.37 11.14 15.71
N THR A 110 -2.34 11.03 14.81
CA THR A 110 -3.45 10.07 14.97
C THR A 110 -2.94 8.64 14.91
N ILE A 111 -2.07 8.31 13.95
CA ILE A 111 -1.45 6.98 13.82
C ILE A 111 -0.62 6.66 15.06
N ALA A 112 0.18 7.60 15.57
CA ALA A 112 0.95 7.42 16.81
C ALA A 112 0.05 7.05 18.00
N LYS A 113 -1.07 7.76 18.19
CA LYS A 113 -2.05 7.41 19.25
C LYS A 113 -2.64 6.01 19.08
N MET A 114 -2.83 5.54 17.84
CA MET A 114 -3.31 4.19 17.58
C MET A 114 -2.25 3.13 17.89
N ILE A 115 -0.98 3.45 17.65
CA ILE A 115 0.16 2.61 18.05
C ILE A 115 0.26 2.53 19.57
N ASP A 116 0.18 3.67 20.28
CA ASP A 116 0.20 3.70 21.76
C ASP A 116 -0.92 2.86 22.37
N LYS A 117 -2.09 2.85 21.72
CA LYS A 117 -3.25 2.04 22.11
C LYS A 117 -3.19 0.59 21.62
N LYS A 118 -2.10 0.16 20.97
CA LYS A 118 -1.90 -1.18 20.40
C LYS A 118 -2.95 -1.58 19.35
N GLN A 119 -3.61 -0.60 18.73
CA GLN A 119 -4.55 -0.83 17.62
C GLN A 119 -3.82 -1.03 16.30
N ILE A 120 -2.62 -0.45 16.17
CA ILE A 120 -1.71 -0.66 15.05
C ILE A 120 -0.39 -1.21 15.60
N ASN A 121 0.02 -2.36 15.10
CA ASN A 121 1.30 -2.96 15.43
C ASN A 121 2.26 -2.84 14.23
N PRO A 122 3.42 -2.17 14.37
CA PRO A 122 4.40 -2.14 13.29
C PRO A 122 4.97 -3.55 13.07
N VAL A 123 4.97 -4.01 11.83
CA VAL A 123 5.58 -5.29 11.44
C VAL A 123 6.95 -5.00 10.85
N ILE A 124 8.00 -5.29 11.62
CA ILE A 124 9.39 -5.10 11.23
C ILE A 124 9.95 -6.44 10.79
N GLU A 125 10.51 -6.49 9.58
CA GLU A 125 11.19 -7.68 9.09
C GLU A 125 12.60 -7.78 9.69
N LYS A 126 13.37 -6.71 9.55
CA LYS A 126 14.74 -6.61 10.05
C LYS A 126 15.13 -5.16 10.28
N VAL A 127 15.87 -4.94 11.37
CA VAL A 127 16.59 -3.70 11.64
C VAL A 127 18.04 -3.92 11.20
N TYR A 128 18.57 -3.00 10.43
CA TYR A 128 19.97 -2.95 9.99
C TYR A 128 20.65 -1.75 10.64
N MET A 129 21.93 -1.88 10.97
CA MET A 129 22.75 -0.75 11.37
C MET A 129 23.04 0.15 10.16
N PHE A 130 23.42 1.41 10.42
CA PHE A 130 23.61 2.39 9.34
C PHE A 130 24.67 1.96 8.31
N ASP A 131 25.75 1.34 8.74
CA ASP A 131 26.81 0.78 7.89
C ASP A 131 26.31 -0.40 7.01
N GLU A 132 25.27 -1.09 7.45
CA GLU A 132 24.61 -2.16 6.69
C GLU A 132 23.56 -1.66 5.68
N THR A 133 23.38 -0.33 5.53
CA THR A 133 22.40 0.24 4.57
C THR A 133 22.50 -0.35 3.15
N PRO A 134 23.71 -0.58 2.56
CA PRO A 134 23.80 -1.21 1.25
C PRO A 134 23.18 -2.62 1.22
N GLU A 135 23.34 -3.41 2.28
CA GLU A 135 22.77 -4.74 2.36
C GLU A 135 21.26 -4.69 2.61
N ALA A 136 20.79 -3.75 3.43
CA ALA A 136 19.37 -3.47 3.61
C ALA A 136 18.69 -3.16 2.26
N TYR A 137 19.35 -2.37 1.41
CA TYR A 137 18.85 -2.03 0.08
C TYR A 137 18.86 -3.24 -0.87
N ARG A 138 19.92 -4.06 -0.86
CA ARG A 138 19.95 -5.32 -1.62
C ARG A 138 18.83 -6.27 -1.18
N ARG A 139 18.56 -6.36 0.13
CA ARG A 139 17.44 -7.15 0.66
C ARG A 139 16.10 -6.63 0.14
N LEU A 140 15.90 -5.31 0.11
CA LEU A 140 14.68 -4.70 -0.42
C LEU A 140 14.44 -5.06 -1.89
N LEU A 141 15.50 -4.96 -2.72
CA LEU A 141 15.42 -5.23 -4.16
C LEU A 141 15.04 -6.68 -4.52
N LYS A 142 15.32 -7.65 -3.63
CA LYS A 142 14.88 -9.05 -3.80
C LYS A 142 13.35 -9.22 -3.73
N GLY A 143 12.61 -8.18 -3.33
CA GLY A 143 11.17 -8.24 -3.17
C GLY A 143 10.72 -9.11 -2.00
N HIS A 144 9.43 -9.44 -1.96
CA HIS A 144 8.83 -10.34 -0.97
C HIS A 144 9.16 -10.01 0.49
N ALA A 145 9.35 -8.72 0.81
CA ALA A 145 9.55 -8.28 2.18
C ALA A 145 8.28 -8.53 3.01
N ARG A 146 8.43 -9.12 4.18
CA ARG A 146 7.34 -9.41 5.12
C ARG A 146 7.40 -8.41 6.26
N GLY A 147 6.87 -7.20 6.00
CA GLY A 147 6.95 -6.07 6.91
C GLY A 147 7.87 -4.98 6.39
N LYS A 148 8.43 -4.20 7.29
CA LYS A 148 9.32 -3.06 6.99
C LYS A 148 10.77 -3.39 7.30
N ILE A 149 11.67 -2.94 6.43
CA ILE A 149 13.10 -2.88 6.67
C ILE A 149 13.38 -1.52 7.33
N VAL A 150 14.09 -1.53 8.46
CA VAL A 150 14.40 -0.32 9.25
C VAL A 150 15.91 -0.14 9.31
N ILE A 151 16.37 1.10 9.18
CA ILE A 151 17.76 1.48 9.43
C ILE A 151 17.86 2.13 10.80
N ASN A 152 18.69 1.58 11.67
CA ASN A 152 19.06 2.20 12.92
C ASN A 152 20.19 3.20 12.67
N MET A 153 19.92 4.46 12.97
CA MET A 153 20.88 5.56 12.81
C MET A 153 21.83 5.71 14.00
N MET A 154 21.63 4.96 15.09
CA MET A 154 22.51 5.02 16.25
C MET A 154 23.84 4.32 15.94
N SER A 155 24.95 5.04 16.09
CA SER A 155 26.29 4.44 16.14
C SER A 155 26.50 3.77 17.50
N ALA A 156 27.36 2.75 17.55
CA ALA A 156 27.74 2.04 18.77
C ALA A 156 28.37 2.96 19.87
N GLU A 157 28.72 4.20 19.54
CA GLU A 157 29.28 5.18 20.48
C GLU A 157 28.22 5.82 21.39
N ASN A 158 26.96 5.93 20.93
CA ASN A 158 25.90 6.61 21.68
C ASN A 158 25.34 5.80 22.87
N GLU A 159 25.56 4.48 22.91
CA GLU A 159 25.19 3.66 24.07
C GLU A 159 26.01 4.01 25.33
N SER A 160 27.23 4.51 25.15
CA SER A 160 28.14 4.85 26.27
C SER A 160 27.81 6.17 26.98
N MET A 161 27.00 7.05 26.36
CA MET A 161 26.59 8.34 26.96
C MET A 161 25.30 8.24 27.77
N ASP A 162 24.39 7.33 27.45
CA ASP A 162 23.14 7.15 28.19
C ASP A 162 23.33 6.30 29.46
N GLN A 163 24.30 5.38 29.50
CA GLN A 163 24.63 4.62 30.72
C GLN A 163 25.40 5.42 31.79
N LYS A 164 25.83 6.65 31.48
CA LYS A 164 26.53 7.55 32.44
C LYS A 164 25.62 8.58 33.11
N LYS A 165 24.31 8.54 32.82
CA LYS A 165 23.32 9.49 33.36
C LYS A 165 22.35 8.87 34.38
N GLU A 166 22.55 7.61 34.76
CA GLU A 166 21.87 6.98 35.90
C GLU A 166 22.76 6.94 37.14
#